data_AF-A0A8T4VL13-F1
#
_entry.id   AF-A0A8T4VL13-F1
#
_cell.length_a   1.000
_cell.length_b   1.000
_cell.length_c   1.000
_cell.angle_alpha   90.00
_cell.angle_beta   90.00
_cell.angle_gamma   90.00
#
_symmetry.space_group_name_H-M   'P 1'
#
loop_
_entity.id
_entity.type
_entity.pdbx_description
1 polymer ?
#
loop_
_entity_poly.entity_id
_entity_poly.type
_entity_poly.pdbx_seq_one_letter_code
_entity_poly.pdbx_strand_id
1 'polypeptide(L)' 'MPLTRKARVVGSSLVVTIPSQIAKAYDIHDGDEIEIIPVEFGEFTIRKRKK' A
#
# COMPACT_ATOMS: atom_id res chain seq x y z
N MET A 1 8.28 -4.14 14.72
CA MET A 1 7.81 -5.45 14.18
C MET A 1 7.16 -5.21 12.84
N PRO A 2 7.49 -5.99 11.79
CA PRO A 2 6.80 -5.92 10.51
C PRO A 2 5.33 -6.37 10.68
N LEU A 3 4.41 -5.68 10.02
CA LEU A 3 2.99 -6.04 9.98
C LEU A 3 2.75 -6.94 8.75
N THR A 4 2.79 -8.25 8.94
CA THR A 4 2.55 -9.21 7.85
C THR A 4 1.06 -9.26 7.50
N ARG A 5 0.76 -9.21 6.20
CA ARG A 5 -0.59 -9.37 5.65
C ARG A 5 -0.57 -10.34 4.48
N LYS A 6 -1.62 -11.14 4.35
CA LYS A 6 -1.80 -12.03 3.19
C LYS A 6 -2.31 -11.21 2.01
N ALA A 7 -1.63 -11.29 0.87
CA ALA A 7 -2.14 -10.77 -0.38
C ALA A 7 -3.33 -11.61 -0.86
N ARG A 8 -4.30 -10.97 -1.52
CA ARG A 8 -5.49 -11.62 -2.06
C ARG A 8 -5.73 -11.20 -3.50
N VAL A 9 -6.31 -12.08 -4.29
CA VAL A 9 -6.71 -11.79 -5.67
C VAL A 9 -8.07 -11.11 -5.66
N VAL A 10 -8.18 -9.98 -6.35
CA VAL A 10 -9.45 -9.29 -6.62
C VAL A 10 -9.47 -8.96 -8.11
N GLY A 11 -10.39 -9.57 -8.85
CA GLY A 11 -10.40 -9.50 -10.31
C GLY A 11 -9.08 -10.06 -10.88
N SER A 12 -8.41 -9.28 -11.71
CA SER A 12 -7.11 -9.60 -12.31
C SER A 12 -5.90 -9.10 -11.50
N SER A 13 -6.12 -8.55 -10.29
CA SER A 13 -5.08 -7.87 -9.50
C SER A 13 -4.80 -8.54 -8.16
N LEU A 14 -3.56 -8.40 -7.67
CA LEU A 14 -3.20 -8.71 -6.29
C LEU A 14 -3.38 -7.47 -5.42
N VAL A 15 -4.02 -7.65 -4.27
CA VAL A 15 -4.32 -6.57 -3.32
C VAL A 15 -3.78 -6.94 -1.95
N VAL A 16 -3.15 -5.98 -1.29
CA VAL A 16 -2.80 -6.02 0.14
C VAL A 16 -3.58 -4.95 0.88
N THR A 17 -4.13 -5.30 2.05
CA THR A 17 -4.86 -4.32 2.88
C THR A 17 -3.87 -3.48 3.68
N ILE A 18 -3.93 -2.15 3.52
CA ILE A 18 -3.25 -1.20 4.40
C ILE A 18 -4.04 -1.14 5.71
N PRO A 19 -3.46 -1.53 6.87
CA PRO A 19 -4.14 -1.46 8.15
C PRO A 19 -4.55 -0.02 8.48
N SER A 20 -5.71 0.16 9.10
CA SER A 20 -6.25 1.48 9.45
C SER A 20 -5.30 2.33 10.29
N GLN A 21 -4.48 1.71 11.14
CA GLN A 21 -3.45 2.40 11.90
C GLN A 21 -2.36 3.03 11.00
N ILE A 22 -1.92 2.29 9.97
CA ILE A 22 -0.93 2.80 9.00
C ILE A 22 -1.57 3.85 8.11
N ALA A 23 -2.79 3.60 7.62
CA ALA A 23 -3.52 4.58 6.82
C ALA A 23 -3.65 5.92 7.55
N LYS A 24 -4.07 5.91 8.83
CA LYS A 24 -4.15 7.13 9.67
C LYS A 24 -2.79 7.78 9.90
N ALA A 25 -1.76 7.00 10.21
CA ALA A 25 -0.42 7.53 10.48
C ALA A 25 0.20 8.24 9.28
N TYR A 26 -0.15 7.83 8.06
CA TYR A 26 0.35 8.38 6.81
C TYR A 26 -0.69 9.20 6.04
N ASP A 27 -1.81 9.57 6.68
CA ASP A 27 -2.88 10.39 6.10
C ASP A 27 -3.47 9.80 4.79
N ILE A 28 -3.52 8.47 4.67
CA ILE A 28 -4.06 7.77 3.50
C ILE A 28 -5.57 7.58 3.68
N HIS A 29 -6.32 8.09 2.72
CA HIS A 29 -7.78 8.06 2.66
C HIS A 29 -8.27 7.34 1.39
N ASP A 30 -9.54 6.94 1.42
CA ASP A 30 -10.22 6.45 0.22
C ASP A 30 -10.20 7.53 -0.87
N GLY A 31 -9.91 7.14 -2.11
CA GLY A 31 -9.76 8.03 -3.26
C GLY A 31 -8.38 8.69 -3.41
N ASP A 32 -7.45 8.51 -2.48
CA ASP A 32 -6.09 9.03 -2.63
C ASP A 32 -5.34 8.34 -3.78
N GLU A 33 -4.57 9.13 -4.53
CA GLU A 33 -3.62 8.61 -5.51
C GLU A 33 -2.38 8.06 -4.80
N ILE A 34 -2.08 6.78 -5.02
CA ILE A 34 -0.90 6.10 -4.46
C ILE A 34 0.05 5.72 -5.60
N GLU A 35 1.29 6.13 -5.49
CA GLU A 35 2.38 5.71 -6.37
C GLU A 35 3.02 4.42 -5.84
N ILE A 36 3.30 3.49 -6.74
CA ILE A 36 4.07 2.26 -6.45
C ILE A 36 5.44 2.43 -7.11
N ILE A 37 6.50 2.42 -6.31
CA ILE A 37 7.86 2.62 -6.77
C ILE A 37 8.62 1.31 -6.52
N PRO A 38 9.03 0.59 -7.57
CA PRO A 38 9.84 -0.61 -7.40
C PRO A 38 11.19 -0.24 -6.79
N VAL A 39 11.66 -1.08 -5.88
CA VAL A 39 13.00 -1.01 -5.29
C VAL A 39 13.74 -2.29 -5.69
N GLU A 40 14.97 -2.48 -5.24
CA GLU A 40 15.72 -3.71 -5.48
C GLU A 40 15.15 -4.91 -4.68
N PHE A 41 15.48 -6.13 -5.11
CA PHE A 41 15.28 -7.38 -4.36
C PHE A 41 13.84 -7.70 -3.91
N GLY A 42 12.85 -7.47 -4.78
CA GLY A 42 11.46 -7.88 -4.50
C GLY A 42 10.73 -6.96 -3.53
N GLU A 43 11.32 -5.80 -3.21
CA GLU A 43 10.68 -4.76 -2.44
C GLU A 43 10.08 -3.69 -3.36
N PHE A 44 9.00 -3.07 -2.90
CA PHE A 44 8.48 -1.85 -3.48
C PHE A 44 8.01 -0.93 -2.36
N THR A 45 8.09 0.36 -2.61
CA THR A 45 7.54 1.37 -1.70
C THR A 45 6.26 1.92 -2.28
N ILE A 46 5.32 2.28 -1.41
CA ILE A 46 4.12 3.01 -1.80
C ILE A 46 4.14 4.40 -1.18
N ARG A 47 3.68 5.41 -1.92
CA ARG A 47 3.66 6.80 -1.46
C ARG A 47 2.37 7.49 -1.90
N LYS A 48 1.72 8.19 -0.97
CA LYS A 48 0.61 9.09 -1.31
C LYS A 48 1.13 10.26 -2.14
N ARG A 49 0.52 10.49 -3.31
CA ARG A 49 0.85 11.60 -4.18
C ARG A 49 0.28 12.88 -3.57
N LYS A 50 1.14 13.88 -3.35
CA LYS A 50 0.69 15.22 -2.95
C LYS A 50 0.29 15.98 -4.22
N LYS A 51 -0.94 16.46 -4.29
CA LYS A 51 -1.33 17.50 -5.25
C LYS A 51 -0.85 18.85 -4.78
#